data_AF-A0A0S1XBQ9-F1
#
_entry.id   AF-A0A0S1XBQ9-F1
#
_cell.length_a   1.000
_cell.length_b   1.000
_cell.length_c   1.000
_cell.angle_alpha   90.00
_cell.angle_beta   90.00
_cell.angle_gamma   90.00
#
_symmetry.space_group_name_H-M   'P 1'
#
loop_
_entity.id
_entity.type
_entity.pdbx_description
1 polymer ?
#
loop_
_entity_poly.entity_id
_entity_poly.type
_entity_poly.pdbx_seq_one_letter_code
_entity_poly.pdbx_strand_id
1 'polypeptide(L)'
;MKFIFGGKKKEEKKSSINSELRRIVGRIMSSHGEGLYQLLARASPDGDVEKIKKMLAHNEAYNAPEVTTESKYTEMYVETKDLQHEIAAAHYPILHPFLALALAYHTGSHSPLTASVVGDILTAAYQTKADYSELKKRKETLARAIAKRAKERDITTDEDKTAKVMEEAFDKAFKIIDKIAPDHKKENLAILARAISASTDDPFVVLRNAGIDIEPELEEFRQFLAEISGKKIEEKPKLQIIPPEVLAIVKGLKFADYSDSALKRAEEELLSKIDSLLDSYPKTARLIGHYAALLRLIQRKDFEKLEELFE
;
A
#
# COMPACT_ATOMS: atom_id res chain seq x y z
N MET A 1 65.18 4.67 14.47
CA MET A 1 64.13 4.38 13.46
C MET A 1 62.86 3.96 14.20
N LYS A 2 61.75 4.69 14.05
CA LYS A 2 60.43 4.25 13.50
C LYS A 2 60.06 2.79 13.85
N PHE A 3 58.86 2.48 14.35
CA PHE A 3 57.59 2.77 13.69
C PHE A 3 56.40 2.97 14.64
N ILE A 4 55.65 4.03 14.34
CA ILE A 4 54.23 4.22 14.67
C ILE A 4 53.44 3.33 13.71
N PHE A 5 52.50 2.52 14.20
CA PHE A 5 51.36 2.09 13.39
C PHE A 5 50.08 2.11 14.24
N GLY A 6 49.34 3.22 14.10
CA GLY A 6 47.92 3.26 14.41
C GLY A 6 47.16 2.40 13.41
N GLY A 7 46.63 1.28 13.88
CA GLY A 7 45.62 0.51 13.17
C GLY A 7 44.27 1.19 13.29
N LYS A 8 43.84 1.87 12.23
CA LYS A 8 42.48 2.42 12.09
C LYS A 8 41.45 1.29 12.19
N LYS A 9 40.53 1.41 13.16
CA LYS A 9 39.24 0.72 13.24
C LYS A 9 38.56 0.69 11.87
N LYS A 10 38.43 -0.50 11.26
CA LYS A 10 37.60 -0.75 10.06
C LYS A 10 36.44 -1.72 10.31
N GLU A 11 36.28 -2.23 11.54
CA GLU A 11 35.27 -3.25 11.88
C GLU A 11 33.91 -2.69 12.33
N GLU A 12 33.83 -1.45 12.82
CA GLU A 12 32.57 -0.89 13.37
C GLU A 12 31.50 -0.57 12.30
N LYS A 13 31.88 -0.18 11.08
CA LYS A 13 30.90 0.20 10.04
C LYS A 13 30.13 -0.98 9.44
N LYS A 14 30.77 -2.14 9.27
CA LYS A 14 30.15 -3.31 8.62
C LYS A 14 29.15 -4.01 9.55
N SER A 15 29.44 -4.07 10.86
CA SER A 15 28.47 -4.63 11.82
C SER A 15 27.27 -3.71 12.04
N SER A 16 27.49 -2.39 12.04
CA SER A 16 26.43 -1.37 12.15
C SER A 16 25.44 -1.38 10.98
N ILE A 17 25.91 -1.56 9.74
CA ILE A 17 25.01 -1.63 8.56
C ILE A 17 24.15 -2.90 8.63
N ASN A 18 24.73 -4.02 9.04
CA ASN A 18 24.01 -5.29 9.16
C ASN A 18 22.93 -5.24 10.24
N SER A 19 23.20 -4.64 11.40
CA SER A 19 22.21 -4.53 12.48
C SER A 19 21.04 -3.64 12.12
N GLU A 20 21.28 -2.55 11.39
CA GLU A 20 20.23 -1.64 10.96
C GLU A 20 19.35 -2.25 9.88
N LEU A 21 19.96 -2.94 8.90
CA LEU A 21 19.23 -3.66 7.85
C LEU A 21 18.35 -4.77 8.46
N ARG A 22 18.87 -5.53 9.43
CA ARG A 22 18.09 -6.51 10.20
C ARG A 22 16.88 -5.88 10.87
N ARG A 23 17.06 -4.71 11.49
CA ARG A 23 15.96 -3.99 12.14
C ARG A 23 14.90 -3.55 11.13
N ILE A 24 15.30 -3.12 9.94
CA ILE A 24 14.36 -2.71 8.88
C ILE A 24 13.57 -3.93 8.39
N VAL A 25 14.25 -5.03 8.06
CA VAL A 25 13.58 -6.27 7.65
C VAL A 25 12.65 -6.79 8.74
N GLY A 26 13.09 -6.76 10.00
CA GLY A 26 12.25 -7.16 11.14
C GLY A 26 10.95 -6.36 11.22
N ARG A 27 11.00 -5.05 10.98
CA ARG A 27 9.79 -4.21 10.92
C ARG A 27 8.87 -4.58 9.75
N ILE A 28 9.43 -4.90 8.58
CA ILE A 28 8.64 -5.39 7.45
C ILE A 28 7.94 -6.69 7.83
N MET A 29 8.63 -7.60 8.51
CA MET A 29 8.10 -8.92 8.89
C MET A 29 7.05 -8.86 9.99
N SER A 30 7.15 -7.95 10.97
CA SER A 30 6.32 -8.00 12.18
C SER A 30 5.48 -6.76 12.46
N SER A 31 5.70 -5.64 11.76
CA SER A 31 5.07 -4.35 12.08
C SER A 31 4.26 -3.77 10.93
N HIS A 32 3.84 -4.59 9.96
CA HIS A 32 2.94 -4.16 8.89
C HIS A 32 1.47 -4.24 9.35
N GLY A 33 0.62 -3.34 8.85
CA GLY A 33 -0.74 -3.16 9.37
C GLY A 33 -1.55 -2.13 8.58
N GLU A 34 -2.01 -1.06 9.24
CA GLU A 34 -2.83 -0.01 8.62
C GLU A 34 -2.32 0.46 7.24
N GLY A 35 -1.03 0.78 7.12
CA GLY A 35 -0.48 1.23 5.84
C GLY A 35 -0.57 0.16 4.73
N LEU A 36 -0.46 -1.12 5.08
CA LEU A 36 -0.69 -2.23 4.15
C LEU A 36 -2.17 -2.34 3.75
N TYR A 37 -3.11 -2.20 4.70
CA TYR A 37 -4.53 -2.25 4.41
C TYR A 37 -4.95 -1.14 3.45
N GLN A 38 -4.44 0.07 3.65
CA GLN A 38 -4.73 1.21 2.78
C GLN A 38 -4.17 1.04 1.35
N LEU A 39 -2.98 0.44 1.20
CA LEU A 39 -2.43 0.07 -0.11
C LEU A 39 -3.34 -0.95 -0.83
N LEU A 40 -3.77 -1.99 -0.12
CA LEU A 40 -4.64 -3.03 -0.67
C LEU A 40 -6.03 -2.47 -1.01
N ALA A 41 -6.57 -1.58 -0.17
CA ALA A 41 -7.84 -0.91 -0.41
C ALA A 41 -7.78 -0.06 -1.67
N ARG A 42 -6.67 0.66 -1.89
CA ARG A 42 -6.46 1.42 -3.12
C ARG A 42 -6.42 0.52 -4.37
N ALA A 43 -5.81 -0.66 -4.24
CA ALA A 43 -5.74 -1.68 -5.30
C ALA A 43 -7.05 -2.46 -5.49
N SER A 44 -7.98 -2.41 -4.54
CA SER A 44 -9.25 -3.15 -4.61
C SER A 44 -10.36 -2.36 -5.34
N PRO A 45 -11.20 -3.04 -6.15
CA PRO A 45 -12.34 -2.42 -6.81
C PRO A 45 -13.30 -1.69 -5.87
N ASP A 46 -13.66 -2.31 -4.74
CA ASP A 46 -14.61 -1.74 -3.77
C ASP A 46 -13.95 -0.77 -2.77
N GLY A 47 -12.62 -0.79 -2.61
CA GLY A 47 -11.94 0.09 -1.66
C GLY A 47 -12.22 -0.22 -0.19
N ASP A 48 -12.79 -1.39 0.09
CA ASP A 48 -13.31 -1.74 1.42
C ASP A 48 -12.18 -2.28 2.31
N VAL A 49 -11.66 -1.40 3.17
CA VAL A 49 -10.61 -1.71 4.15
C VAL A 49 -11.06 -2.81 5.13
N GLU A 50 -12.30 -2.77 5.60
CA GLU A 50 -12.81 -3.73 6.59
C GLU A 50 -12.93 -5.13 6.01
N LYS A 51 -13.34 -5.22 4.74
CA LYS A 51 -13.34 -6.48 4.00
C LYS A 51 -11.94 -7.06 3.84
N ILE A 52 -10.92 -6.21 3.61
CA ILE A 52 -9.52 -6.63 3.54
C ILE A 52 -9.02 -7.08 4.92
N LYS A 53 -9.30 -6.32 5.98
CA LYS A 53 -8.97 -6.66 7.38
C LYS A 53 -9.55 -8.02 7.75
N LYS A 54 -10.82 -8.28 7.43
CA LYS A 54 -11.46 -9.57 7.64
C LYS A 54 -10.80 -10.70 6.86
N MET A 55 -10.48 -10.48 5.57
CA MET A 55 -9.80 -11.46 4.73
C MET A 55 -8.42 -11.83 5.31
N LEU A 56 -7.71 -10.86 5.88
CA LEU A 56 -6.36 -11.06 6.42
C LEU A 56 -6.33 -11.40 7.91
N ALA A 57 -7.48 -11.71 8.53
CA ALA A 57 -7.61 -11.95 9.96
C ALA A 57 -6.95 -10.85 10.80
N HIS A 58 -7.51 -9.64 10.73
CA HIS A 58 -7.00 -8.50 11.48
C HIS A 58 -6.96 -8.77 12.99
N ASN A 59 -5.79 -8.55 13.59
CA ASN A 59 -5.60 -8.56 15.03
C ASN A 59 -5.59 -7.12 15.57
N GLU A 60 -6.64 -6.79 16.31
CA GLU A 60 -6.82 -5.47 16.94
C GLU A 60 -5.70 -5.11 17.94
N ALA A 61 -5.14 -6.10 18.65
CA ALA A 61 -4.14 -5.83 19.69
C ALA A 61 -2.80 -5.35 19.09
N TYR A 62 -2.49 -5.78 17.86
CA TYR A 62 -1.24 -5.45 17.17
C TYR A 62 -1.44 -4.55 15.95
N ASN A 63 -2.70 -4.24 15.61
CA ASN A 63 -3.10 -3.57 14.38
C ASN A 63 -2.44 -4.19 13.12
N ALA A 64 -2.42 -5.53 13.05
CA ALA A 64 -1.65 -6.28 12.06
C ALA A 64 -2.44 -7.48 11.49
N PRO A 65 -2.09 -7.99 10.31
CA PRO A 65 -2.80 -9.13 9.71
C PRO A 65 -2.21 -10.46 10.18
N GLU A 66 -3.00 -11.30 10.88
CA GLU A 66 -2.51 -12.57 11.43
C GLU A 66 -2.03 -13.51 10.33
N VAL A 67 -2.71 -13.54 9.18
CA VAL A 67 -2.34 -14.46 8.08
C VAL A 67 -0.92 -14.23 7.55
N THR A 68 -0.37 -13.02 7.72
CA THR A 68 1.02 -12.70 7.35
C THR A 68 1.96 -12.75 8.54
N THR A 69 1.58 -12.21 9.70
CA THR A 69 2.45 -12.17 10.89
C THR A 69 2.62 -13.53 11.56
N GLU A 70 1.63 -14.40 11.47
CA GLU A 70 1.67 -15.78 12.00
C GLU A 70 1.91 -16.83 10.91
N SER A 71 2.25 -16.38 9.70
CA SER A 71 2.65 -17.30 8.65
C SER A 71 3.94 -18.04 9.03
N LYS A 72 4.05 -19.28 8.56
CA LYS A 72 5.22 -20.11 8.85
C LYS A 72 6.52 -19.56 8.26
N TYR A 73 6.49 -18.78 7.17
CA TYR A 73 7.69 -18.07 6.71
C TYR A 73 8.13 -16.97 7.69
N THR A 74 7.20 -16.34 8.41
CA THR A 74 7.54 -15.37 9.46
C THR A 74 8.13 -16.07 10.68
N GLU A 75 7.60 -17.23 11.07
CA GLU A 75 8.22 -18.07 12.12
C GLU A 75 9.66 -18.46 11.75
N MET A 76 9.85 -18.96 10.53
CA MET A 76 11.18 -19.31 10.02
C MET A 76 12.15 -18.13 9.96
N TYR A 77 11.62 -16.94 9.65
CA TYR A 77 12.39 -15.70 9.68
C TYR A 77 12.92 -15.41 11.10
N VAL A 78 12.12 -15.64 12.15
CA VAL A 78 12.53 -15.42 13.55
C VAL A 78 13.65 -16.39 13.96
N GLU A 79 13.63 -17.61 13.43
CA GLU A 79 14.62 -18.64 13.75
C GLU A 79 15.94 -18.50 12.97
N THR A 80 15.93 -17.86 11.81
CA THR A 80 17.15 -17.72 10.99
C THR A 80 18.16 -16.79 11.64
N LYS A 81 19.44 -17.14 11.48
CA LYS A 81 20.58 -16.30 11.88
C LYS A 81 21.38 -15.79 10.69
N ASP A 82 21.06 -16.28 9.48
CA ASP A 82 21.71 -15.90 8.24
C ASP A 82 21.11 -14.62 7.68
N LEU A 83 21.93 -13.56 7.61
CA LEU A 83 21.50 -12.24 7.14
C LEU A 83 21.00 -12.27 5.69
N GLN A 84 21.60 -13.07 4.80
CA GLN A 84 21.13 -13.12 3.41
C GLN A 84 19.73 -13.75 3.32
N HIS A 85 19.50 -14.79 4.12
CA HIS A 85 18.20 -15.43 4.20
C HIS A 85 17.13 -14.57 4.91
N GLU A 86 17.53 -13.77 5.91
CA GLU A 86 16.66 -12.75 6.52
C GLU A 86 16.22 -11.71 5.48
N ILE A 87 17.18 -11.16 4.72
CA ILE A 87 16.92 -10.13 3.71
C ILE A 87 15.97 -10.64 2.62
N ALA A 88 16.11 -11.90 2.21
CA ALA A 88 15.23 -12.54 1.23
C ALA A 88 13.75 -12.55 1.65
N ALA A 89 13.45 -12.48 2.95
CA ALA A 89 12.08 -12.45 3.47
C ALA A 89 11.37 -11.10 3.25
N ALA A 90 12.11 -10.02 3.00
CA ALA A 90 11.58 -8.65 3.06
C ALA A 90 10.40 -8.38 2.11
N HIS A 91 10.30 -9.07 0.99
CA HIS A 91 9.21 -8.88 0.02
C HIS A 91 7.97 -9.75 0.29
N TYR A 92 8.09 -10.77 1.15
CA TYR A 92 7.00 -11.72 1.42
C TYR A 92 5.77 -11.04 2.06
N PRO A 93 5.92 -10.17 3.08
CA PRO A 93 4.77 -9.53 3.74
C PRO A 93 3.95 -8.59 2.85
N ILE A 94 4.54 -8.02 1.79
CA ILE A 94 3.80 -7.23 0.80
C ILE A 94 3.25 -8.10 -0.33
N LEU A 95 4.01 -9.08 -0.82
CA LEU A 95 3.57 -9.96 -1.90
C LEU A 95 2.38 -10.83 -1.50
N HIS A 96 2.41 -11.39 -0.28
CA HIS A 96 1.39 -12.31 0.21
C HIS A 96 -0.02 -11.71 0.16
N PRO A 97 -0.30 -10.53 0.76
CA PRO A 97 -1.62 -9.91 0.72
C PRO A 97 -2.14 -9.57 -0.69
N PHE A 98 -1.28 -9.11 -1.61
CA PHE A 98 -1.71 -8.81 -2.99
C PHE A 98 -2.18 -10.07 -3.72
N LEU A 99 -1.44 -11.18 -3.58
CA LEU A 99 -1.83 -12.46 -4.15
C LEU A 99 -3.09 -13.03 -3.49
N ALA A 100 -3.21 -12.88 -2.16
CA ALA A 100 -4.41 -13.28 -1.43
C ALA A 100 -5.65 -12.50 -1.91
N LEU A 101 -5.50 -11.20 -2.16
CA LEU A 101 -6.55 -10.34 -2.69
C LEU A 101 -6.99 -10.80 -4.10
N ALA A 102 -6.04 -11.13 -4.98
CA ALA A 102 -6.35 -11.66 -6.31
C ALA A 102 -7.12 -12.99 -6.24
N LEU A 103 -6.67 -13.92 -5.40
CA LEU A 103 -7.36 -15.20 -5.21
C LEU A 103 -8.78 -15.02 -4.64
N ALA A 104 -8.94 -14.11 -3.69
CA ALA A 104 -10.25 -13.79 -3.09
C ALA A 104 -11.22 -13.19 -4.10
N TYR A 105 -10.76 -12.31 -4.98
CA TYR A 105 -11.59 -11.72 -6.03
C TYR A 105 -11.94 -12.72 -7.13
N HIS A 106 -11.00 -13.57 -7.54
CA HIS A 106 -11.23 -14.63 -8.52
C HIS A 106 -12.26 -15.65 -8.05
N THR A 107 -12.20 -16.03 -6.77
CA THR A 107 -13.03 -17.10 -6.21
C THR A 107 -14.29 -16.59 -5.50
N GLY A 108 -14.38 -15.28 -5.27
CA GLY A 108 -15.42 -14.66 -4.44
C GLY A 108 -15.22 -14.88 -2.93
N SER A 109 -14.26 -15.71 -2.51
CA SER A 109 -14.05 -16.09 -1.11
C SER A 109 -13.09 -15.15 -0.40
N HIS A 110 -13.64 -14.17 0.33
CA HIS A 110 -12.87 -13.20 1.12
C HIS A 110 -12.75 -13.67 2.57
N SER A 111 -11.87 -14.65 2.81
CA SER A 111 -11.69 -15.29 4.11
C SER A 111 -10.21 -15.49 4.46
N PRO A 112 -9.86 -15.63 5.76
CA PRO A 112 -8.51 -15.99 6.19
C PRO A 112 -8.02 -17.30 5.57
N LEU A 113 -8.92 -18.25 5.30
CA LEU A 113 -8.57 -19.51 4.63
C LEU A 113 -8.00 -19.25 3.21
N THR A 114 -8.61 -18.33 2.45
CA THR A 114 -8.13 -17.94 1.12
C THR A 114 -6.73 -17.36 1.18
N ALA A 115 -6.47 -16.46 2.14
CA ALA A 115 -5.14 -15.89 2.32
C ALA A 115 -4.11 -16.95 2.74
N SER A 116 -4.48 -17.84 3.67
CA SER A 116 -3.57 -18.90 4.17
C SER A 116 -3.05 -19.83 3.07
N VAL A 117 -3.84 -20.08 2.01
CA VAL A 117 -3.38 -20.87 0.85
C VAL A 117 -2.18 -20.22 0.16
N VAL A 118 -2.16 -18.90 0.02
CA VAL A 118 -1.01 -18.18 -0.52
C VAL A 118 0.17 -18.29 0.45
N GLY A 119 -0.10 -18.11 1.75
CA GLY A 119 0.89 -18.25 2.82
C GLY A 119 1.59 -19.62 2.85
N ASP A 120 0.85 -20.71 2.64
CA ASP A 120 1.39 -22.08 2.54
C ASP A 120 2.43 -22.18 1.41
N ILE A 121 2.11 -21.64 0.23
CA ILE A 121 3.00 -21.73 -0.95
C ILE A 121 4.21 -20.81 -0.82
N LEU A 122 4.02 -19.60 -0.29
CA LEU A 122 5.13 -18.70 -0.01
C LEU A 122 6.04 -19.26 1.09
N THR A 123 5.48 -19.96 2.09
CA THR A 123 6.28 -20.70 3.08
C THR A 123 7.18 -21.74 2.41
N ALA A 124 6.64 -22.54 1.50
CA ALA A 124 7.43 -23.52 0.76
C ALA A 124 8.53 -22.85 -0.09
N ALA A 125 8.23 -21.70 -0.71
CA ALA A 125 9.24 -20.94 -1.45
C ALA A 125 10.37 -20.44 -0.53
N TYR A 126 10.01 -19.86 0.62
CA TYR A 126 10.98 -19.38 1.60
C TYR A 126 11.84 -20.50 2.17
N GLN A 127 11.26 -21.68 2.44
CA GLN A 127 12.00 -22.88 2.85
C GLN A 127 13.11 -23.27 1.87
N THR A 128 12.86 -23.08 0.57
CA THR A 128 13.88 -23.31 -0.48
C THR A 128 14.83 -22.13 -0.68
N LYS A 129 14.83 -21.16 0.24
CA LYS A 129 15.62 -19.92 0.21
C LYS A 129 15.37 -19.07 -1.03
N ALA A 130 14.15 -19.11 -1.59
CA ALA A 130 13.79 -18.26 -2.71
C ALA A 130 13.74 -16.79 -2.24
N ASP A 131 14.61 -15.96 -2.80
CA ASP A 131 14.52 -14.50 -2.67
C ASP A 131 13.55 -13.93 -3.71
N TYR A 132 13.39 -12.61 -3.70
CA TYR A 132 12.47 -11.92 -4.62
C TYR A 132 12.79 -12.16 -6.11
N SER A 133 14.07 -12.32 -6.48
CA SER A 133 14.47 -12.62 -7.86
C SER A 133 14.07 -14.03 -8.25
N GLU A 134 14.26 -15.00 -7.35
CA GLU A 134 13.84 -16.39 -7.56
C GLU A 134 12.32 -16.54 -7.60
N LEU A 135 11.57 -15.77 -6.80
CA LEU A 135 10.11 -15.74 -6.89
C LEU A 135 9.62 -15.32 -8.28
N LYS A 136 10.24 -14.29 -8.88
CA LYS A 136 9.90 -13.84 -10.24
C LYS A 136 10.13 -14.93 -11.29
N LYS A 137 11.28 -15.61 -11.22
CA LYS A 137 11.61 -16.70 -12.15
C LYS A 137 10.66 -17.88 -12.04
N ARG A 138 10.08 -18.10 -10.86
CA ARG A 138 9.26 -19.28 -10.54
C ARG A 138 7.75 -18.99 -10.53
N LYS A 139 7.32 -17.81 -10.95
CA LYS A 139 5.91 -17.36 -10.85
C LYS A 139 4.89 -18.37 -11.40
N GLU A 140 5.16 -18.99 -12.54
CA GLU A 140 4.25 -19.98 -13.16
C GLU A 140 4.09 -21.22 -12.26
N THR A 141 5.19 -21.70 -11.69
CA THR A 141 5.18 -22.85 -10.79
C THR A 141 4.48 -22.52 -9.48
N LEU A 142 4.72 -21.31 -8.93
CA LEU A 142 4.07 -20.84 -7.71
C LEU A 142 2.56 -20.63 -7.93
N ALA A 143 2.15 -20.06 -9.07
CA ALA A 143 0.76 -19.86 -9.42
C ALA A 143 -0.02 -21.19 -9.53
N ARG A 144 0.57 -22.19 -10.19
CA ARG A 144 0.00 -23.55 -10.24
C ARG A 144 -0.08 -24.18 -8.85
N ALA A 145 0.93 -23.99 -8.00
CA ALA A 145 0.91 -24.51 -6.65
C ALA A 145 -0.20 -23.86 -5.80
N ILE A 146 -0.40 -22.54 -5.92
CA ILE A 146 -1.52 -21.83 -5.27
C ILE A 146 -2.86 -22.37 -5.77
N ALA A 147 -3.03 -22.52 -7.08
CA ALA A 147 -4.28 -23.01 -7.67
C ALA A 147 -4.61 -24.45 -7.23
N LYS A 148 -3.62 -25.34 -7.26
CA LYS A 148 -3.76 -26.72 -6.78
C LYS A 148 -4.16 -26.73 -5.30
N ARG A 149 -3.47 -25.94 -4.48
CA ARG A 149 -3.75 -25.85 -3.04
C ARG A 149 -5.13 -25.24 -2.75
N ALA A 150 -5.56 -24.26 -3.54
CA ALA A 150 -6.89 -23.69 -3.45
C ALA A 150 -7.97 -24.73 -3.77
N LYS A 151 -7.74 -25.60 -4.76
CA LYS A 151 -8.65 -26.69 -5.11
C LYS A 151 -8.69 -27.78 -4.04
N GLU A 152 -7.54 -28.16 -3.47
CA GLU A 152 -7.47 -29.09 -2.32
C GLU A 152 -8.23 -28.59 -1.08
N ARG A 153 -8.47 -27.28 -0.99
CA ARG A 153 -9.18 -26.62 0.10
C ARG A 153 -10.60 -26.19 -0.28
N ASP A 154 -11.11 -26.66 -1.42
CA ASP A 154 -12.45 -26.34 -1.94
C ASP A 154 -12.72 -24.83 -2.15
N ILE A 155 -11.66 -24.03 -2.35
CA ILE A 155 -11.76 -22.59 -2.63
C ILE A 155 -12.01 -22.33 -4.12
N THR A 156 -11.52 -23.20 -4.99
CA THR A 156 -11.77 -23.15 -6.44
C THR A 156 -12.12 -24.54 -6.98
N THR A 157 -12.97 -24.59 -8.00
CA THR A 157 -13.26 -25.80 -8.76
C THR A 157 -12.47 -25.88 -10.08
N ASP A 158 -11.92 -24.75 -10.55
CA ASP A 158 -11.20 -24.64 -11.83
C ASP A 158 -9.73 -24.28 -11.57
N GLU A 159 -8.90 -25.31 -11.44
CA GLU A 159 -7.47 -25.19 -11.16
C GLU A 159 -6.71 -24.47 -12.27
N ASP A 160 -7.00 -24.79 -13.54
CA ASP A 160 -6.28 -24.24 -14.68
C ASP A 160 -6.58 -22.75 -14.85
N LYS A 161 -7.84 -22.35 -14.69
CA LYS A 161 -8.22 -20.93 -14.70
C LYS A 161 -7.61 -20.20 -13.51
N THR A 162 -7.66 -20.77 -12.30
CA THR A 162 -7.03 -20.16 -11.12
C THR A 162 -5.53 -19.99 -11.31
N ALA A 163 -4.83 -20.97 -11.89
CA ALA A 163 -3.38 -20.87 -12.13
C ALA A 163 -3.04 -19.69 -13.05
N LYS A 164 -3.78 -19.50 -14.14
CA LYS A 164 -3.58 -18.36 -15.06
C LYS A 164 -3.82 -17.02 -14.37
N VAL A 165 -4.90 -16.92 -13.61
CA VAL A 165 -5.22 -15.71 -12.84
C VAL A 165 -4.12 -15.40 -11.83
N MET A 166 -3.63 -16.42 -11.11
CA MET A 166 -2.56 -16.22 -10.13
C MET A 166 -1.23 -15.85 -10.79
N GLU A 167 -0.93 -16.37 -11.98
CA GLU A 167 0.25 -15.98 -12.75
C GLU A 167 0.21 -14.49 -13.12
N GLU A 168 -0.93 -14.01 -13.62
CA GLU A 168 -1.11 -12.58 -13.89
C GLU A 168 -1.06 -11.76 -12.60
N ALA A 169 -1.65 -12.24 -11.50
CA ALA A 169 -1.57 -11.57 -10.21
C ALA A 169 -0.12 -11.39 -9.73
N PHE A 170 0.76 -12.38 -9.95
CA PHE A 170 2.18 -12.23 -9.69
C PHE A 170 2.80 -11.11 -10.52
N ASP A 171 2.54 -11.06 -11.83
CA ASP A 171 3.09 -10.01 -12.69
C ASP A 171 2.69 -8.60 -12.25
N LYS A 172 1.41 -8.42 -11.89
CA LYS A 172 0.90 -7.12 -11.44
C LYS A 172 1.46 -6.76 -10.06
N ALA A 173 1.52 -7.71 -9.12
CA ALA A 173 2.10 -7.49 -7.80
C ALA A 173 3.60 -7.17 -7.87
N PHE A 174 4.35 -7.82 -8.76
CA PHE A 174 5.77 -7.53 -8.97
C PHE A 174 6.00 -6.11 -9.50
N LYS A 175 5.15 -5.58 -10.39
CA LYS A 175 5.26 -4.18 -10.84
C LYS A 175 5.14 -3.20 -9.67
N ILE A 176 4.18 -3.42 -8.77
CA ILE A 176 3.98 -2.58 -7.58
C ILE A 176 5.22 -2.66 -6.67
N ILE A 177 5.68 -3.88 -6.38
CA ILE A 177 6.82 -4.09 -5.49
C ILE A 177 8.11 -3.53 -6.11
N ASP A 178 8.30 -3.63 -7.42
CA ASP A 178 9.46 -3.10 -8.14
C ASP A 178 9.56 -1.57 -8.06
N LYS A 179 8.43 -0.88 -7.90
CA LYS A 179 8.43 0.57 -7.67
C LYS A 179 8.82 0.94 -6.25
N ILE A 180 8.38 0.16 -5.27
CA ILE A 180 8.57 0.48 -3.84
C ILE A 180 9.95 0.01 -3.36
N ALA A 181 10.30 -1.24 -3.68
CA ALA A 181 11.50 -1.93 -3.21
C ALA A 181 12.09 -2.86 -4.28
N PRO A 182 12.68 -2.32 -5.36
CA PRO A 182 13.22 -3.12 -6.48
C PRO A 182 14.39 -4.02 -6.11
N ASP A 183 15.09 -3.69 -5.02
CA ASP A 183 16.25 -4.42 -4.54
C ASP A 183 16.27 -4.43 -3.00
N HIS A 184 17.28 -5.09 -2.43
CA HIS A 184 17.48 -5.19 -0.99
C HIS A 184 18.28 -4.01 -0.42
N LYS A 185 18.34 -2.86 -1.10
CA LYS A 185 19.01 -1.69 -0.53
C LYS A 185 18.25 -1.21 0.68
N LYS A 186 19.01 -0.78 1.68
CA LYS A 186 18.51 -0.31 2.97
C LYS A 186 17.46 0.79 2.81
N GLU A 187 17.70 1.75 1.91
CA GLU A 187 16.82 2.91 1.68
C GLU A 187 15.45 2.46 1.15
N ASN A 188 15.45 1.57 0.16
CA ASN A 188 14.25 1.02 -0.45
C ASN A 188 13.43 0.20 0.56
N LEU A 189 14.10 -0.69 1.31
CA LEU A 189 13.43 -1.47 2.35
C LEU A 189 12.94 -0.60 3.52
N ALA A 190 13.63 0.50 3.84
CA ALA A 190 13.16 1.44 4.86
C ALA A 190 11.90 2.19 4.41
N ILE A 191 11.79 2.55 3.13
CA ILE A 191 10.57 3.14 2.56
C ILE A 191 9.42 2.14 2.63
N LEU A 192 9.65 0.90 2.16
CA LEU A 192 8.68 -0.19 2.25
C LEU A 192 8.19 -0.37 3.70
N ALA A 193 9.12 -0.54 4.65
CA ALA A 193 8.81 -0.76 6.07
C ALA A 193 7.95 0.36 6.67
N ARG A 194 8.18 1.61 6.25
CA ARG A 194 7.37 2.76 6.69
C ARG A 194 6.01 2.77 6.01
N ALA A 195 5.95 2.54 4.70
CA ALA A 195 4.71 2.59 3.95
C ALA A 195 3.70 1.54 4.45
N ILE A 196 4.14 0.30 4.72
CA ILE A 196 3.23 -0.77 5.13
C ILE A 196 2.95 -0.81 6.65
N SER A 197 3.54 0.10 7.43
CA SER A 197 3.55 0.04 8.90
C SER A 197 2.15 0.06 9.51
N ALA A 198 1.97 -0.64 10.63
CA ALA A 198 0.78 -0.59 11.47
C ALA A 198 0.48 0.81 12.04
N SER A 199 1.45 1.72 12.01
CA SER A 199 1.32 3.09 12.50
C SER A 199 1.24 4.13 11.37
N THR A 200 0.95 3.70 10.13
CA THR A 200 0.91 4.59 8.96
C THR A 200 -0.49 4.66 8.41
N ASP A 201 -1.13 5.81 8.63
CA ASP A 201 -2.51 6.05 8.19
C ASP A 201 -2.58 6.29 6.67
N ASP A 202 -1.62 7.03 6.09
CA ASP A 202 -1.54 7.26 4.64
C ASP A 202 -0.18 6.78 4.08
N PRO A 203 -0.12 5.57 3.48
CA PRO A 203 1.10 5.06 2.85
C PRO A 203 1.53 5.89 1.63
N PHE A 204 0.61 6.57 0.95
CA PHE A 204 0.90 7.37 -0.24
C PHE A 204 1.65 8.66 0.09
N VAL A 205 1.46 9.23 1.28
CA VAL A 205 2.35 10.32 1.77
C VAL A 205 3.78 9.83 1.91
N VAL A 206 3.99 8.64 2.49
CA VAL A 206 5.33 8.05 2.64
C VAL A 206 5.99 7.83 1.28
N LEU A 207 5.25 7.25 0.33
CA LEU A 207 5.75 6.96 -1.01
C LEU A 207 6.02 8.25 -1.82
N ARG A 208 5.11 9.23 -1.81
CA ARG A 208 5.30 10.52 -2.49
C ARG A 208 6.50 11.29 -1.96
N ASN A 209 6.71 11.29 -0.64
CA ASN A 209 7.88 11.93 -0.03
C ASN A 209 9.20 11.26 -0.43
N ALA A 210 9.16 9.98 -0.82
CA ALA A 210 10.29 9.26 -1.39
C ALA A 210 10.41 9.40 -2.92
N GLY A 211 9.52 10.18 -3.56
CA GLY A 211 9.48 10.33 -5.02
C GLY A 211 8.95 9.10 -5.76
N ILE A 212 8.21 8.23 -5.06
CA ILE A 212 7.64 7.00 -5.62
C ILE A 212 6.16 7.22 -5.90
N ASP A 213 5.78 7.06 -7.17
CA ASP A 213 4.39 6.99 -7.61
C ASP A 213 4.09 5.55 -8.08
N ILE A 214 3.09 4.94 -7.45
CA ILE A 214 2.59 3.59 -7.75
C ILE A 214 1.12 3.58 -8.17
N GLU A 215 0.50 4.76 -8.29
CA GLU A 215 -0.91 4.87 -8.65
C GLU A 215 -1.24 4.17 -9.97
N PRO A 216 -0.40 4.25 -11.04
CA PRO A 216 -0.64 3.50 -12.28
C PRO A 216 -0.64 1.98 -12.08
N GLU A 217 0.29 1.45 -11.30
CA GLU A 217 0.39 0.01 -11.03
C GLU A 217 -0.76 -0.50 -10.16
N LEU A 218 -1.22 0.30 -9.20
CA LEU A 218 -2.40 -0.01 -8.38
C LEU A 218 -3.70 0.05 -9.20
N GLU A 219 -3.83 0.99 -10.13
CA GLU A 219 -4.95 1.05 -11.07
C GLU A 219 -4.96 -0.17 -11.99
N GLU A 220 -3.80 -0.55 -12.54
CA GLU A 220 -3.66 -1.77 -13.35
C GLU A 220 -4.08 -3.02 -12.57
N PHE A 221 -3.66 -3.12 -11.30
CA PHE A 221 -4.08 -4.20 -10.41
C PHE A 221 -5.58 -4.17 -10.13
N ARG A 222 -6.16 -2.99 -9.88
CA ARG A 222 -7.60 -2.83 -9.63
C ARG A 222 -8.45 -3.26 -10.81
N GLN A 223 -8.05 -2.88 -12.03
CA GLN A 223 -8.75 -3.27 -13.26
C GLN A 223 -8.71 -4.79 -13.45
N PHE A 224 -7.55 -5.40 -13.23
CA PHE A 224 -7.39 -6.85 -13.23
C PHE A 224 -8.33 -7.53 -12.22
N LEU A 225 -8.39 -7.04 -10.96
CA LEU A 225 -9.32 -7.59 -9.96
C LEU A 225 -10.80 -7.46 -10.34
N ALA A 226 -11.18 -6.35 -10.97
CA ALA A 226 -12.55 -6.15 -11.44
C ALA A 226 -12.90 -7.12 -12.56
N GLU A 227 -11.98 -7.34 -13.51
CA GLU A 227 -12.15 -8.29 -14.61
C GLU A 227 -12.36 -9.72 -14.10
N ILE A 228 -11.46 -10.22 -13.24
CA ILE A 228 -11.53 -11.60 -12.75
C ILE A 228 -12.73 -11.87 -11.84
N SER A 229 -13.24 -10.83 -11.17
CA SER A 229 -14.44 -10.94 -10.31
C SER A 229 -15.76 -10.74 -11.05
N GLY A 230 -15.71 -10.34 -12.34
CA GLY A 230 -16.90 -9.97 -13.11
C GLY A 230 -17.64 -8.74 -12.57
N LYS A 231 -17.03 -7.99 -11.65
CA LYS A 231 -17.58 -6.73 -11.14
C LYS A 231 -17.35 -5.63 -12.18
N LYS A 232 -18.40 -4.84 -12.48
CA LYS A 232 -18.19 -3.54 -13.13
C LYS A 232 -17.43 -2.66 -12.14
N ILE A 233 -16.36 -2.03 -12.60
CA ILE A 233 -15.65 -1.01 -11.84
C ILE A 233 -16.67 0.10 -11.59
N GLU A 234 -17.09 0.28 -10.35
CA GLU A 234 -17.62 1.58 -9.96
C GLU A 234 -16.48 2.55 -10.16
N GLU A 235 -16.65 3.54 -11.05
CA GLU A 235 -15.72 4.64 -11.15
C GLU A 235 -15.62 5.25 -9.75
N LYS A 236 -14.57 4.91 -9.00
CA LYS A 236 -14.20 5.70 -7.82
C LYS A 236 -14.18 7.14 -8.34
N PRO A 237 -14.94 8.07 -7.74
CA PRO A 237 -14.84 9.46 -8.13
C PRO A 237 -13.36 9.77 -8.09
N LYS A 238 -12.76 10.09 -9.25
CA LYS A 238 -11.35 10.43 -9.36
C LYS A 238 -11.07 11.30 -8.16
N LEU A 239 -10.22 10.86 -7.23
CA LEU A 239 -9.81 11.64 -6.07
C LEU A 239 -9.60 13.04 -6.61
N GLN A 240 -10.55 13.93 -6.31
CA GLN A 240 -10.46 15.28 -6.82
C GLN A 240 -9.21 15.77 -6.13
N ILE A 241 -8.11 15.89 -6.88
CA ILE A 241 -6.89 16.49 -6.33
C ILE A 241 -7.33 17.91 -5.99
N ILE A 242 -7.69 18.10 -4.73
CA ILE A 242 -8.14 19.37 -4.22
C ILE A 242 -6.90 20.24 -4.24
N PRO A 243 -6.95 21.39 -4.94
CA PRO A 243 -5.81 22.28 -4.98
C PRO A 243 -5.37 22.64 -3.55
N PRO A 244 -4.06 22.62 -3.24
CA PRO A 244 -3.55 22.93 -1.90
C PRO A 244 -4.05 24.27 -1.33
N GLU A 245 -4.33 25.23 -2.22
CA GLU A 245 -4.88 26.54 -1.91
C GLU A 245 -6.31 26.44 -1.32
N VAL A 246 -7.14 25.56 -1.87
CA VAL A 246 -8.52 25.31 -1.39
C VAL A 246 -8.47 24.63 -0.02
N LEU A 247 -7.57 23.65 0.15
CA LEU A 247 -7.30 22.99 1.43
C LEU A 247 -6.85 23.97 2.52
N ALA A 248 -6.00 24.94 2.18
CA ALA A 248 -5.51 25.93 3.12
C ALA A 248 -6.64 26.82 3.66
N ILE A 249 -7.57 27.24 2.79
CA ILE A 249 -8.73 28.05 3.19
C ILE A 249 -9.62 27.26 4.15
N VAL A 250 -9.91 26.00 3.86
CA VAL A 250 -10.75 25.14 4.72
C VAL A 250 -10.12 24.95 6.09
N LYS A 251 -8.82 24.63 6.15
CA LYS A 251 -8.10 24.51 7.43
C LYS A 251 -8.11 25.81 8.21
N GLY A 252 -7.95 26.95 7.55
CA GLY A 252 -8.06 28.27 8.16
C GLY A 252 -9.44 28.54 8.77
N LEU A 253 -10.51 28.16 8.07
CA LEU A 253 -11.88 28.27 8.58
C LEU A 253 -12.12 27.37 9.79
N LYS A 254 -11.63 26.13 9.76
CA LYS A 254 -11.72 25.20 10.89
C LYS A 254 -10.98 25.71 12.13
N PHE A 255 -9.77 26.24 11.96
CA PHE A 255 -9.01 26.85 13.07
C PHE A 255 -9.68 28.12 13.64
N ALA A 256 -10.45 28.83 12.81
CA ALA A 256 -11.22 29.99 13.22
C ALA A 256 -12.62 29.62 13.76
N ASP A 257 -12.88 28.34 14.01
CA ASP A 257 -14.17 27.80 14.47
C ASP A 257 -15.36 28.30 13.63
N TYR A 258 -15.13 28.42 12.32
CA TYR A 258 -16.10 28.92 11.34
C TYR A 258 -16.76 30.26 11.75
N SER A 259 -16.03 31.14 12.45
CA SER A 259 -16.58 32.43 12.87
C SER A 259 -17.16 33.21 11.69
N ASP A 260 -18.26 33.94 11.91
CA ASP A 260 -18.92 34.73 10.84
C ASP A 260 -17.94 35.70 10.15
N SER A 261 -16.96 36.22 10.91
CA SER A 261 -15.92 37.10 10.37
C SER A 261 -14.94 36.36 9.44
N ALA A 262 -14.62 35.10 9.73
CA ALA A 262 -13.74 34.27 8.90
C ALA A 262 -14.47 33.79 7.64
N LEU A 263 -15.75 33.41 7.78
CA LEU A 263 -16.59 33.02 6.64
C LEU A 263 -16.70 34.17 5.64
N LYS A 264 -17.01 35.38 6.10
CA LYS A 264 -17.13 36.55 5.23
C LYS A 264 -15.84 36.87 4.48
N ARG A 265 -14.69 36.80 5.15
CA ARG A 265 -13.38 37.00 4.49
C ARG A 265 -13.09 35.93 3.47
N ALA A 266 -13.39 34.67 3.78
CA ALA A 266 -13.21 33.57 2.84
C ALA A 266 -14.11 33.72 1.60
N GLU A 267 -15.36 34.17 1.77
CA GLU A 267 -16.24 34.47 0.63
C GLU A 267 -15.67 35.55 -0.29
N GLU A 268 -15.20 36.67 0.30
CA GLU A 268 -14.58 37.78 -0.44
C GLU A 268 -13.31 37.33 -1.19
N GLU A 269 -12.45 36.54 -0.54
CA GLU A 269 -11.24 35.99 -1.15
C GLU A 269 -11.54 35.01 -2.28
N LEU A 270 -12.51 34.11 -2.09
CA LEU A 270 -12.90 33.12 -3.10
C LEU A 270 -13.50 33.78 -4.34
N LEU A 271 -14.36 34.79 -4.16
CA LEU A 271 -14.90 35.58 -5.26
C LEU A 271 -13.79 36.27 -6.06
N SER A 272 -12.86 36.94 -5.37
CA SER A 272 -11.72 37.61 -6.01
C SER A 272 -10.83 36.63 -6.78
N LYS A 273 -10.57 35.44 -6.22
CA LYS A 273 -9.82 34.38 -6.89
C LYS A 273 -10.55 33.87 -8.13
N ILE A 274 -11.87 33.63 -8.05
CA ILE A 274 -12.67 33.21 -9.21
C ILE A 274 -12.59 34.26 -10.32
N ASP A 275 -12.81 35.54 -10.00
CA ASP A 275 -12.78 36.63 -10.98
C ASP A 275 -11.43 36.72 -11.68
N SER A 276 -10.32 36.65 -10.93
CA SER A 276 -8.97 36.68 -11.51
C SER A 276 -8.66 35.48 -12.42
N LEU A 277 -9.30 34.34 -12.19
CA LEU A 277 -9.09 33.13 -12.99
C LEU A 277 -9.92 33.11 -14.27
N LEU A 278 -10.99 33.90 -14.35
CA LEU A 278 -11.83 33.98 -15.56
C LEU A 278 -11.05 34.51 -16.77
N ASP A 279 -10.07 35.39 -16.55
CA ASP A 279 -9.20 35.95 -17.60
C ASP A 279 -8.38 34.88 -18.35
N SER A 280 -8.15 33.73 -17.72
CA SER A 280 -7.39 32.60 -18.27
C SER A 280 -8.25 31.38 -18.60
N TYR A 281 -9.57 31.56 -18.67
CA TYR A 281 -10.50 30.51 -19.10
C TYR A 281 -10.22 30.12 -20.57
N PRO A 282 -10.25 28.81 -20.95
CA PRO A 282 -10.72 27.65 -20.19
C PRO A 282 -9.65 26.93 -19.35
N LYS A 283 -8.38 27.37 -19.38
CA LYS A 283 -7.27 26.65 -18.72
C LYS A 283 -7.44 26.55 -17.20
N THR A 284 -8.18 27.48 -16.61
CA THR A 284 -8.45 27.60 -15.17
C THR A 284 -9.78 26.96 -14.73
N ALA A 285 -10.57 26.37 -15.64
CA ALA A 285 -11.93 25.91 -15.38
C ALA A 285 -12.04 24.96 -14.17
N ARG A 286 -11.06 24.07 -13.99
CA ARG A 286 -11.03 23.11 -12.87
C ARG A 286 -10.84 23.82 -11.52
N LEU A 287 -9.94 24.79 -11.44
CA LEU A 287 -9.66 25.55 -10.22
C LEU A 287 -10.84 26.47 -9.86
N ILE A 288 -11.45 27.09 -10.87
CA ILE A 288 -12.71 27.84 -10.72
C ILE A 288 -13.81 26.94 -10.13
N GLY A 289 -13.94 25.71 -10.63
CA GLY A 289 -14.91 24.74 -10.11
C GLY A 289 -14.72 24.44 -8.62
N HIS A 290 -13.46 24.26 -8.16
CA HIS A 290 -13.18 24.03 -6.75
C HIS A 290 -13.48 25.25 -5.88
N TYR A 291 -13.10 26.46 -6.31
CA TYR A 291 -13.41 27.68 -5.56
C TYR A 291 -14.91 27.97 -5.51
N ALA A 292 -15.64 27.76 -6.61
CA ALA A 292 -17.08 27.92 -6.64
C ALA A 292 -17.81 26.91 -5.74
N ALA A 293 -17.34 25.66 -5.70
CA ALA A 293 -17.88 24.64 -4.81
C ALA A 293 -17.68 25.02 -3.33
N LEU A 294 -16.46 25.39 -2.94
CA LEU A 294 -16.14 25.84 -1.59
C LEU A 294 -16.98 27.07 -1.19
N LEU A 295 -17.07 28.07 -2.07
CA LEU A 295 -17.90 29.25 -1.86
C LEU A 295 -19.36 28.89 -1.60
N ARG A 296 -19.92 27.95 -2.37
CA ARG A 296 -21.32 27.52 -2.19
C ARG A 296 -21.57 26.80 -0.88
N LEU A 297 -20.61 26.02 -0.40
CA LEU A 297 -20.73 25.34 0.90
C LEU A 297 -20.68 26.34 2.05
N ILE A 298 -19.78 27.33 1.98
CA ILE A 298 -19.70 28.43 2.96
C ILE A 298 -21.02 29.21 3.01
N GLN A 299 -21.55 29.63 1.87
CA GLN A 299 -22.82 30.37 1.78
C GLN A 299 -24.01 29.59 2.34
N ARG A 300 -23.98 28.26 2.21
CA ARG A 300 -25.03 27.36 2.73
C ARG A 300 -24.82 26.98 4.19
N LYS A 301 -23.69 27.34 4.79
CA LYS A 301 -23.24 26.90 6.12
C LYS A 301 -23.26 25.37 6.27
N ASP A 302 -22.92 24.67 5.18
CA ASP A 302 -22.89 23.20 5.13
C ASP A 302 -21.49 22.72 5.58
N PHE A 303 -21.23 22.82 6.88
CA PHE A 303 -19.91 22.54 7.48
C PHE A 303 -19.58 21.05 7.52
N GLU A 304 -20.58 20.18 7.65
CA GLU A 304 -20.40 18.73 7.57
C GLU A 304 -19.83 18.33 6.21
N LYS A 305 -20.43 18.81 5.11
CA LYS A 305 -19.85 18.56 3.78
C LYS A 305 -18.51 19.22 3.55
N LEU A 306 -18.24 20.36 4.20
CA LEU A 306 -16.90 20.93 4.15
C LEU A 306 -15.93 19.93 4.75
N GLU A 307 -16.18 19.38 5.92
CA GLU A 307 -15.26 18.43 6.54
C GLU A 307 -15.13 17.12 5.74
N GLU A 308 -16.24 16.56 5.23
CA GLU A 308 -16.23 15.35 4.39
C GLU A 308 -15.47 15.49 3.06
N LEU A 309 -15.41 16.70 2.49
CA LEU A 309 -14.69 16.93 1.23
C LEU A 309 -13.17 16.94 1.39
N PHE A 310 -12.65 17.09 2.60
CA PHE A 310 -11.21 17.29 2.83
C PHE A 310 -10.60 16.40 3.94
N GLU A 311 -11.34 15.40 4.43
CA GLU A 311 -10.80 14.20 5.14
C GLU A 311 -10.41 13.10 4.14
#